data_AF-A0AAW1NRU0-F1
#
_entry.id   AF-A0AAW1NRU0-F1
#
_cell.length_a   1.000
_cell.length_b   1.000
_cell.length_c   1.000
_cell.angle_alpha   90.00
_cell.angle_beta   90.00
_cell.angle_gamma   90.00
#
_symmetry.space_group_name_H-M   'P 1'
#
loop_
_entity.id
_entity.type
_entity.pdbx_description
1 polymer ?
#
loop_
_entity_poly.entity_id
_entity_poly.type
_entity_poly.pdbx_seq_one_letter_code
_entity_poly.pdbx_strand_id
1 'polypeptide(L)'
;MEAYWTAIRKPRQMPPPPVVRVRGRRLKSPVDYDVVVCGGTLGLFLALALQLRGCSVCVVERRRVEGRSQEWNISRHELQVLLDMQLVNAEELKAAIATEYNPARIAFHECFEMWIEDVLNLGIVPRTLLASMKARFLEAGGIIREHTSFNSAEVDNDGVAISLSLGADAEAITAADTNRPLATYPPADDAAPLPRSLRPASHPPPTHGSHDDDSAAAPSNGAGPRGAAQSSGAPAAGKQLEIRARLLVDCMGHWSPIVKQMRGVQRPEGMCLVVGGCTSGFTPTTNRRGDFLRTVTDAEDDMQLMWQAFPAAGGRDRTVYMFAYADADKRRPSIESMLDRYFELLPRVCGMPLDFLSFKRFLFAGLPSYGSSPLRPGFDRVLQVGDASSSSSPISFGGFGTMLRHLPRLTDGISSALQQDRLSRKHLMFLQPYQPSLSVSWLFQRAMSLRPGQLRAPQKRKGASRKGWLAPNHINKLLCCNFQVMQLLGEGVVRRFVQDTCQWGPLSLTMAAMLLRNPLLIMRVVAQVGPRMLFQWFGHYATLTLYAFMARVGPLLRRLPRLGQSWWLARMQEAWTYGAGLDWKGPKQGGAEDQPQRYPPAALQSGST
;
A
#
# COMPACT_ATOMS: atom_id res chain seq x y z
N MET A 1 -1.87 16.54 -6.58
CA MET A 1 -1.29 16.15 -5.27
C MET A 1 -1.16 17.33 -4.29
N GLU A 2 -0.54 18.45 -4.65
CA GLU A 2 -0.34 19.57 -3.70
C GLU A 2 -1.65 20.13 -3.10
N ALA A 3 -2.69 20.27 -3.92
CA ALA A 3 -4.03 20.66 -3.44
C ALA A 3 -4.55 19.71 -2.35
N TYR A 4 -4.31 18.41 -2.52
CA TYR A 4 -4.70 17.39 -1.56
C TYR A 4 -3.84 17.44 -0.28
N TRP A 5 -2.52 17.60 -0.43
CA TRP A 5 -1.62 17.78 0.72
C TRP A 5 -2.02 19.00 1.54
N THR A 6 -2.34 20.10 0.86
CA THR A 6 -2.91 21.32 1.45
C THR A 6 -4.24 21.08 2.14
N ALA A 7 -5.14 20.28 1.54
CA ALA A 7 -6.42 19.95 2.14
C ALA A 7 -6.29 19.14 3.43
N ILE A 8 -5.36 18.17 3.49
CA ILE A 8 -5.11 17.37 4.71
C ILE A 8 -4.57 18.19 5.87
N ARG A 9 -3.74 19.21 5.58
CA ARG A 9 -3.20 20.13 6.59
C ARG A 9 -4.26 21.08 7.16
N LYS A 10 -5.42 21.23 6.49
CA LYS A 10 -6.54 22.08 6.93
C LYS A 10 -7.52 21.29 7.81
N PRO A 11 -8.06 21.89 8.90
CA PRO A 11 -9.03 21.20 9.74
C PRO A 11 -10.33 21.03 8.98
N ARG A 12 -10.85 19.80 8.93
CA ARG A 12 -12.24 19.59 8.53
C ARG A 12 -13.13 19.96 9.71
N GLN A 13 -14.02 20.92 9.48
CA GLN A 13 -14.98 21.37 10.48
C GLN A 13 -16.25 20.50 10.48
N MET A 14 -16.61 19.93 9.32
CA MET A 14 -17.79 19.08 9.17
C MET A 14 -17.43 17.70 8.58
N PRO A 15 -18.12 16.63 9.00
CA PRO A 15 -17.97 15.32 8.38
C PRO A 15 -18.48 15.36 6.92
N PRO A 16 -17.95 14.50 6.03
CA PRO A 16 -18.48 14.38 4.69
C PRO A 16 -19.92 13.85 4.70
N PRO A 17 -20.73 14.15 3.67
CA PRO A 17 -22.10 13.65 3.58
C PRO A 17 -22.13 12.11 3.61
N PRO A 18 -23.17 11.51 4.22
CA PRO A 18 -23.26 10.05 4.33
C PRO A 18 -23.53 9.44 2.95
N VAL A 19 -22.65 8.52 2.56
CA VAL A 19 -22.76 7.66 1.38
C VAL A 19 -23.31 6.27 1.73
N VAL A 20 -23.10 5.79 2.96
CA VAL A 20 -23.74 4.59 3.51
C VAL A 20 -24.84 5.01 4.47
N ARG A 21 -26.06 4.51 4.24
CA ARG A 21 -27.23 4.74 5.10
C ARG A 21 -27.78 3.42 5.61
N VAL A 22 -28.02 3.32 6.92
CA VAL A 22 -28.63 2.15 7.54
C VAL A 22 -30.14 2.36 7.59
N ARG A 23 -30.89 1.46 6.98
CA ARG A 23 -32.36 1.47 6.96
C ARG A 23 -32.94 0.45 7.93
N GLY A 24 -32.30 -0.71 8.06
CA GLY A 24 -32.75 -1.79 8.94
C GLY A 24 -34.08 -2.41 8.51
N ARG A 25 -34.45 -2.30 7.23
CA ARG A 25 -35.64 -2.93 6.65
C ARG A 25 -35.23 -4.22 5.95
N ARG A 26 -36.17 -4.86 5.25
CA ARG A 26 -35.88 -5.95 4.32
C ARG A 26 -35.66 -5.38 2.92
N LEU A 27 -34.75 -5.96 2.14
CA LEU A 27 -34.59 -5.61 0.74
C LEU A 27 -35.90 -5.83 -0.03
N LYS A 28 -36.20 -4.89 -0.94
CA LYS A 28 -37.40 -4.94 -1.79
C LYS A 28 -37.34 -6.05 -2.84
N SER A 29 -36.15 -6.52 -3.18
CA SER A 29 -35.90 -7.52 -4.21
C SER A 29 -34.75 -8.42 -3.78
N PRO A 30 -34.66 -9.65 -4.34
CA PRO A 30 -33.52 -10.53 -4.10
C PRO A 30 -32.18 -9.86 -4.40
N VAL A 31 -31.12 -10.39 -3.80
CA VAL A 31 -29.75 -9.98 -4.10
C VAL A 31 -29.36 -10.46 -5.51
N ASP A 32 -28.59 -9.64 -6.22
CA ASP A 32 -28.05 -9.99 -7.54
C ASP A 32 -26.74 -10.79 -7.40
N TYR A 33 -25.97 -10.53 -6.34
CA TYR A 33 -24.67 -11.15 -6.06
C TYR A 33 -24.52 -11.51 -4.58
N ASP A 34 -23.68 -12.49 -4.27
CA ASP A 34 -23.26 -12.70 -2.87
C ASP A 34 -22.39 -11.54 -2.42
N VAL A 35 -21.44 -11.14 -3.27
CA VAL A 35 -20.44 -10.11 -2.96
C VAL A 35 -20.31 -9.11 -4.09
N VAL A 36 -20.36 -7.82 -3.75
CA VAL A 36 -19.91 -6.74 -4.63
C VAL A 36 -18.61 -6.18 -4.09
N VAL A 37 -17.56 -6.15 -4.91
CA VAL A 37 -16.25 -5.58 -4.58
C VAL A 37 -16.10 -4.25 -5.31
N CYS A 38 -16.07 -3.14 -4.58
CA CYS A 38 -15.81 -1.81 -5.13
C CYS A 38 -14.31 -1.51 -5.09
N GLY A 39 -13.68 -1.30 -6.24
CA GLY A 39 -12.23 -1.12 -6.40
C GLY A 39 -11.57 -2.40 -6.93
N GLY A 40 -11.23 -2.42 -8.21
CA GLY A 40 -10.84 -3.62 -8.94
C GLY A 40 -9.34 -3.89 -9.01
N THR A 41 -8.45 -2.95 -8.65
CA THR A 41 -7.00 -3.18 -8.75
C THR A 41 -6.52 -4.27 -7.79
N LEU A 42 -6.53 -4.02 -6.48
CA LEU A 42 -6.21 -5.04 -5.48
C LEU A 42 -7.44 -5.87 -5.08
N GLY A 43 -8.65 -5.34 -5.29
CA GLY A 43 -9.89 -6.07 -4.99
C GLY A 43 -10.10 -7.30 -5.87
N LEU A 44 -9.55 -7.33 -7.09
CA LEU A 44 -9.67 -8.50 -7.99
C LEU A 44 -9.07 -9.78 -7.37
N PHE A 45 -8.03 -9.66 -6.54
CA PHE A 45 -7.43 -10.81 -5.85
C PHE A 45 -8.43 -11.52 -4.95
N LEU A 46 -9.16 -10.75 -4.14
CA LEU A 46 -10.19 -11.28 -3.27
C LEU A 46 -11.43 -11.70 -4.06
N ALA A 47 -11.81 -10.93 -5.10
CA ALA A 47 -12.95 -11.26 -5.94
C ALA A 47 -12.77 -12.62 -6.63
N LEU A 48 -11.61 -12.86 -7.24
CA LEU A 48 -11.27 -14.16 -7.84
C LEU A 48 -11.24 -15.27 -6.80
N ALA A 49 -10.59 -15.05 -5.65
CA ALA A 49 -10.53 -16.05 -4.60
C ALA A 49 -11.93 -16.46 -4.09
N LEU A 50 -12.86 -15.50 -3.95
CA LEU A 50 -14.24 -15.75 -3.56
C LEU A 50 -15.06 -16.41 -4.67
N GLN A 51 -14.85 -16.00 -5.93
CA GLN A 51 -15.51 -16.61 -7.09
C GLN A 51 -15.13 -18.10 -7.22
N LEU A 52 -13.86 -18.43 -7.05
CA LEU A 52 -13.38 -19.83 -7.04
C LEU A 52 -13.89 -20.64 -5.85
N ARG A 53 -14.40 -19.99 -4.79
CA ARG A 53 -15.10 -20.64 -3.66
C ARG A 53 -16.61 -20.79 -3.90
N GLY A 54 -17.10 -20.45 -5.09
CA GLY A 54 -18.49 -20.60 -5.48
C GLY A 54 -19.40 -19.42 -5.09
N CYS A 55 -18.84 -18.29 -4.63
CA CYS A 55 -19.63 -17.07 -4.44
C CYS A 55 -19.93 -16.41 -5.79
N SER A 56 -21.13 -15.85 -5.95
CA SER A 56 -21.42 -14.94 -7.06
C SER A 56 -20.82 -13.56 -6.78
N VAL A 57 -19.81 -13.15 -7.56
CA VAL A 57 -19.05 -11.91 -7.31
C VAL A 57 -19.14 -10.92 -8.47
N CYS A 58 -19.40 -9.65 -8.14
CA CYS A 58 -19.31 -8.53 -9.07
C CYS A 58 -18.23 -7.53 -8.64
N VAL A 59 -17.30 -7.20 -9.53
CA VAL A 59 -16.30 -6.15 -9.33
C VAL A 59 -16.78 -4.86 -9.99
N VAL A 60 -16.81 -3.78 -9.22
CA VAL A 60 -17.13 -2.43 -9.70
C VAL A 60 -15.86 -1.59 -9.68
N GLU A 61 -15.51 -1.01 -10.82
CA GLU A 61 -14.34 -0.15 -10.96
C GLU A 61 -14.71 1.12 -11.74
N ARG A 62 -14.32 2.28 -11.19
CA ARG A 62 -14.57 3.60 -11.81
C ARG A 62 -13.88 3.73 -13.16
N ARG A 63 -12.86 2.92 -13.41
CA ARG A 63 -12.08 2.87 -14.66
C ARG A 63 -12.06 1.45 -15.21
N ARG A 64 -10.96 1.11 -15.88
CA ARG A 64 -10.63 -0.26 -16.26
C ARG A 64 -9.96 -0.98 -15.09
N VAL A 65 -10.29 -2.25 -14.92
CA VAL A 65 -9.55 -3.18 -14.08
C VAL A 65 -8.29 -3.56 -14.83
N GLU A 66 -7.28 -2.69 -14.73
CA GLU A 66 -6.00 -2.83 -15.43
C GLU A 66 -4.84 -2.42 -14.52
N GLY A 67 -3.79 -3.24 -14.51
CA GLY A 67 -2.57 -2.91 -13.80
C GLY A 67 -1.73 -1.84 -14.52
N ARG A 68 -0.87 -1.17 -13.76
CA ARG A 68 0.08 -0.21 -14.30
C ARG A 68 1.25 -0.95 -14.96
N SER A 69 2.04 -0.23 -15.77
CA SER A 69 3.34 -0.70 -16.27
C SER A 69 4.44 -0.66 -15.21
N GLN A 70 4.22 0.13 -14.14
CA GLN A 70 5.07 0.19 -12.97
C GLN A 70 5.12 -1.14 -12.23
N GLU A 71 6.32 -1.69 -12.06
CA GLU A 71 6.53 -2.88 -11.25
C GLU A 71 6.14 -2.66 -9.78
N TRP A 72 5.55 -3.69 -9.18
CA TRP A 72 5.39 -3.82 -7.73
C TRP A 72 6.54 -4.67 -7.20
N ASN A 73 7.24 -4.13 -6.20
CA ASN A 73 8.29 -4.86 -5.51
C ASN A 73 7.69 -5.79 -4.45
N ILE A 74 8.10 -7.05 -4.45
CA ILE A 74 7.63 -8.08 -3.51
C ILE A 74 8.68 -9.17 -3.32
N SER A 75 8.58 -9.93 -2.22
CA SER A 75 9.45 -11.07 -1.97
C SER A 75 8.86 -12.35 -2.60
N ARG A 76 9.71 -13.26 -3.10
CA ARG A 76 9.27 -14.51 -3.76
C ARG A 76 8.27 -15.33 -2.95
N HIS A 77 8.54 -15.52 -1.66
CA HIS A 77 7.68 -16.33 -0.78
C HIS A 77 6.27 -15.73 -0.59
N GLU A 78 6.08 -14.42 -0.73
CA GLU A 78 4.75 -13.78 -0.61
C GLU A 78 3.87 -14.08 -1.83
N LEU A 79 4.48 -14.28 -3.00
CA LEU A 79 3.77 -14.65 -4.24
C LEU A 79 3.27 -16.09 -4.23
N GLN A 80 3.83 -16.95 -3.39
CA GLN A 80 3.42 -18.36 -3.28
C GLN A 80 1.92 -18.49 -2.97
N VAL A 81 1.34 -17.53 -2.24
CA VAL A 81 -0.10 -17.48 -1.96
C VAL A 81 -0.93 -17.52 -3.24
N LEU A 82 -0.48 -16.87 -4.32
CA LEU A 82 -1.22 -16.84 -5.58
C LEU A 82 -1.30 -18.23 -6.23
N LEU A 83 -0.23 -19.02 -6.12
CA LEU A 83 -0.16 -20.39 -6.61
C LEU A 83 -0.94 -21.35 -5.71
N ASP A 84 -0.74 -21.25 -4.39
CA ASP A 84 -1.41 -22.10 -3.39
C ASP A 84 -2.94 -21.94 -3.45
N MET A 85 -3.41 -20.73 -3.76
CA MET A 85 -4.83 -20.42 -3.95
C MET A 85 -5.30 -20.57 -5.40
N GLN A 86 -4.44 -21.01 -6.32
CA GLN A 86 -4.74 -21.24 -7.74
C GLN A 86 -5.29 -20.00 -8.47
N LEU A 87 -4.91 -18.81 -8.01
CA LEU A 87 -5.31 -17.54 -8.60
C LEU A 87 -4.56 -17.26 -9.90
N VAL A 88 -3.36 -17.83 -10.02
CA VAL A 88 -2.56 -17.91 -11.24
C VAL A 88 -1.81 -19.24 -11.25
N ASN A 89 -1.36 -19.68 -12.41
CA ASN A 89 -0.42 -20.80 -12.53
C ASN A 89 1.05 -20.33 -12.54
N ALA A 90 1.99 -21.28 -12.55
CA ALA A 90 3.42 -20.99 -12.50
C ALA A 90 3.93 -20.19 -13.72
N GLU A 91 3.41 -20.48 -14.91
CA GLU A 91 3.81 -19.78 -16.15
C GLU A 91 3.25 -18.36 -16.19
N GLU A 92 2.00 -18.16 -15.79
CA GLU A 92 1.38 -16.84 -15.65
C GLU A 92 2.14 -15.97 -14.64
N LEU A 93 2.52 -16.55 -13.49
CA LEU A 93 3.31 -15.84 -12.48
C LEU A 93 4.70 -15.50 -13.00
N LYS A 94 5.38 -16.45 -13.67
CA LYS A 94 6.69 -16.23 -14.29
C LYS A 94 6.64 -15.12 -15.34
N ALA A 95 5.61 -15.10 -16.18
CA ALA A 95 5.41 -14.05 -17.18
C ALA A 95 5.14 -12.67 -16.55
N ALA A 96 4.60 -12.62 -15.35
CA ALA A 96 4.39 -11.37 -14.62
C ALA A 96 5.66 -10.86 -13.90
N ILE A 97 6.67 -11.69 -13.64
CA ILE A 97 7.94 -11.28 -13.05
C ILE A 97 8.82 -10.67 -14.16
N ALA A 98 9.05 -9.36 -14.13
CA ALA A 98 9.93 -8.69 -15.09
C ALA A 98 11.36 -8.53 -14.59
N THR A 99 11.54 -8.40 -13.27
CA THR A 99 12.85 -8.17 -12.67
C THR A 99 13.05 -9.06 -11.47
N GLU A 100 14.23 -9.64 -11.37
CA GLU A 100 14.73 -10.30 -10.16
C GLU A 100 16.14 -9.80 -9.93
N TYR A 101 16.43 -9.40 -8.70
CA TYR A 101 17.74 -8.88 -8.33
C TYR A 101 18.09 -9.31 -6.91
N ASN A 102 19.37 -9.42 -6.62
CA ASN A 102 19.90 -9.58 -5.27
C ASN A 102 21.35 -9.07 -5.28
N PRO A 103 21.85 -8.50 -4.17
CA PRO A 103 21.14 -8.16 -2.94
C PRO A 103 20.46 -6.77 -2.96
N ALA A 104 19.73 -6.44 -1.89
CA ALA A 104 19.26 -5.09 -1.57
C ALA A 104 20.06 -4.50 -0.39
N ARG A 105 20.34 -3.19 -0.44
CA ARG A 105 21.13 -2.48 0.57
C ARG A 105 20.25 -1.83 1.62
N ILE A 106 20.72 -1.90 2.87
CA ILE A 106 20.31 -1.01 3.96
C ILE A 106 21.53 -0.17 4.32
N ALA A 107 21.44 1.14 4.20
CA ALA A 107 22.56 2.02 4.50
C ALA A 107 22.11 3.34 5.10
N PHE A 108 22.81 3.80 6.12
CA PHE A 108 22.51 5.09 6.75
C PHE A 108 23.74 5.98 6.68
N HIS A 109 23.49 7.25 6.34
CA HIS A 109 24.50 8.26 6.13
C HIS A 109 25.58 8.21 7.21
N GLU A 110 26.82 7.98 6.77
CA GLU A 110 28.06 7.99 7.57
C GLU A 110 28.15 6.99 8.74
N CYS A 111 27.21 6.03 8.93
CA CYS A 111 27.29 5.15 10.11
C CYS A 111 26.97 3.67 9.94
N PHE A 112 26.35 3.22 8.84
CA PHE A 112 26.01 1.80 8.69
C PHE A 112 25.75 1.40 7.25
N GLU A 113 26.19 0.21 6.87
CA GLU A 113 25.80 -0.47 5.62
C GLU A 113 25.68 -1.97 5.87
N MET A 114 24.61 -2.58 5.34
CA MET A 114 24.47 -4.03 5.23
C MET A 114 23.70 -4.41 3.97
N TRP A 115 23.81 -5.67 3.59
CA TRP A 115 23.12 -6.26 2.44
C TRP A 115 22.16 -7.34 2.91
N ILE A 116 20.98 -7.39 2.28
CA ILE A 116 19.94 -8.39 2.53
C ILE A 116 19.50 -9.01 1.21
N GLU A 117 19.09 -10.27 1.27
CA GLU A 117 18.61 -11.03 0.12
C GLU A 117 17.14 -11.40 0.30
N ASP A 118 16.45 -11.59 -0.83
CA ASP A 118 15.07 -12.09 -0.91
C ASP A 118 14.02 -11.21 -0.22
N VAL A 119 14.28 -9.91 -0.15
CA VAL A 119 13.37 -8.90 0.40
C VAL A 119 13.05 -7.87 -0.68
N LEU A 120 11.78 -7.81 -1.08
CA LEU A 120 11.29 -6.92 -2.15
C LEU A 120 12.03 -7.08 -3.48
N ASN A 121 12.68 -8.23 -3.66
CA ASN A 121 13.72 -8.48 -4.65
C ASN A 121 13.19 -8.87 -6.03
N LEU A 122 11.86 -9.02 -6.15
CA LEU A 122 11.15 -9.23 -7.40
C LEU A 122 10.35 -8.01 -7.80
N GLY A 123 10.41 -7.65 -9.06
CA GLY A 123 9.54 -6.68 -9.70
C GLY A 123 8.48 -7.36 -10.55
N ILE A 124 7.23 -7.27 -10.10
CA ILE A 124 6.04 -7.83 -10.78
C ILE A 124 5.40 -6.75 -11.63
N VAL A 125 5.12 -7.03 -12.90
CA VAL A 125 4.34 -6.15 -13.79
C VAL A 125 2.85 -6.31 -13.48
N PRO A 126 2.19 -5.34 -12.84
CA PRO A 126 0.79 -5.48 -12.44
C PRO A 126 -0.15 -5.63 -13.62
N ARG A 127 0.17 -5.01 -14.77
CA ARG A 127 -0.59 -5.16 -16.02
C ARG A 127 -0.72 -6.63 -16.42
N THR A 128 0.39 -7.37 -16.44
CA THR A 128 0.43 -8.78 -16.83
C THR A 128 -0.26 -9.67 -15.80
N LEU A 129 0.02 -9.44 -14.51
CA LEU A 129 -0.59 -10.20 -13.42
C LEU A 129 -2.11 -10.02 -13.41
N LEU A 130 -2.59 -8.76 -13.42
CA LEU A 130 -4.02 -8.47 -13.37
C LEU A 130 -4.75 -8.90 -14.64
N ALA A 131 -4.12 -8.88 -15.81
CA ALA A 131 -4.71 -9.43 -17.03
C ALA A 131 -4.99 -10.92 -16.89
N SER A 132 -4.03 -11.70 -16.38
CA SER A 132 -4.17 -13.14 -16.14
C SER A 132 -5.28 -13.42 -15.12
N MET A 133 -5.27 -12.72 -13.99
CA MET A 133 -6.31 -12.87 -12.97
C MET A 133 -7.70 -12.44 -13.45
N LYS A 134 -7.78 -11.39 -14.27
CA LYS A 134 -9.04 -10.90 -14.85
C LYS A 134 -9.63 -11.94 -15.79
N ALA A 135 -8.80 -12.55 -16.65
CA ALA A 135 -9.25 -13.60 -17.56
C ALA A 135 -9.83 -14.79 -16.77
N ARG A 136 -9.10 -15.27 -15.75
CA ARG A 136 -9.56 -16.37 -14.88
C ARG A 136 -10.84 -16.02 -14.11
N PHE A 137 -10.99 -14.78 -13.66
CA PHE A 137 -12.20 -14.34 -12.97
C PHE A 137 -13.43 -14.37 -13.87
N LEU A 138 -13.28 -13.90 -15.11
CA LEU A 138 -14.36 -13.93 -16.11
C LEU A 138 -14.69 -15.36 -16.54
N GLU A 139 -13.67 -16.21 -16.74
CA GLU A 139 -13.85 -17.64 -17.06
C GLU A 139 -14.58 -18.39 -15.94
N ALA A 140 -14.31 -18.05 -14.68
CA ALA A 140 -15.02 -18.57 -13.52
C ALA A 140 -16.44 -17.99 -13.33
N GLY A 141 -16.94 -17.16 -14.26
CA GLY A 141 -18.28 -16.58 -14.24
C GLY A 141 -18.42 -15.29 -13.43
N GLY A 142 -17.32 -14.71 -12.97
CA GLY A 142 -17.31 -13.42 -12.28
C GLY A 142 -17.69 -12.26 -13.21
N ILE A 143 -18.33 -11.23 -12.67
CA ILE A 143 -18.78 -10.05 -13.45
C ILE A 143 -17.91 -8.85 -13.13
N ILE A 144 -17.46 -8.12 -14.16
CA ILE A 144 -16.74 -6.85 -14.01
C ILE A 144 -17.54 -5.73 -14.65
N ARG A 145 -17.77 -4.66 -13.88
CA ARG A 145 -18.33 -3.39 -14.33
C ARG A 145 -17.25 -2.32 -14.29
N GLU A 146 -16.55 -2.18 -15.41
CA GLU A 146 -15.61 -1.08 -15.65
C GLU A 146 -16.38 0.23 -15.90
N HIS A 147 -15.69 1.36 -15.80
CA HIS A 147 -16.27 2.70 -15.99
C HIS A 147 -17.54 2.96 -15.14
N THR A 148 -17.62 2.32 -13.99
CA THR A 148 -18.77 2.33 -13.10
C THR A 148 -18.35 2.79 -11.71
N SER A 149 -18.90 3.93 -11.25
CA SER A 149 -18.52 4.53 -9.97
C SER A 149 -19.51 4.20 -8.87
N PHE A 150 -19.00 3.91 -7.67
CA PHE A 150 -19.80 3.85 -6.45
C PHE A 150 -20.28 5.24 -6.05
N ASN A 151 -21.59 5.39 -5.80
CA ASN A 151 -22.18 6.63 -5.28
C ASN A 151 -22.60 6.49 -3.82
N SER A 152 -23.42 5.48 -3.53
CA SER A 152 -24.01 5.27 -2.21
C SER A 152 -24.39 3.80 -1.98
N ALA A 153 -24.55 3.44 -0.71
CA ALA A 153 -25.08 2.16 -0.29
C ALA A 153 -26.18 2.34 0.77
N GLU A 154 -27.19 1.48 0.70
CA GLU A 154 -28.27 1.40 1.68
C GLU A 154 -28.26 0.00 2.29
N VAL A 155 -28.01 -0.05 3.60
CA VAL A 155 -27.85 -1.29 4.36
C VAL A 155 -29.18 -1.66 5.00
N ASP A 156 -29.66 -2.84 4.64
CA ASP A 156 -30.86 -3.50 5.15
C ASP A 156 -30.47 -4.78 5.90
N ASN A 157 -31.44 -5.43 6.56
CA ASN A 157 -31.20 -6.58 7.43
C ASN A 157 -30.69 -7.80 6.66
N ASP A 158 -31.14 -7.99 5.42
CA ASP A 158 -30.85 -9.15 4.56
C ASP A 158 -29.96 -8.84 3.35
N GLY A 159 -29.51 -7.60 3.18
CA GLY A 159 -28.54 -7.24 2.13
C GLY A 159 -28.19 -5.76 2.08
N VAL A 160 -27.49 -5.37 1.02
CA VAL A 160 -27.09 -3.99 0.73
C VAL A 160 -27.46 -3.63 -0.70
N ALA A 161 -28.19 -2.53 -0.87
CA ALA A 161 -28.47 -1.93 -2.18
C ALA A 161 -27.39 -0.89 -2.49
N ILE A 162 -26.79 -0.98 -3.67
CA ILE A 162 -25.63 -0.19 -4.08
C ILE A 162 -26.00 0.62 -5.30
N SER A 163 -26.00 1.94 -5.15
CA SER A 163 -26.25 2.88 -6.24
C SER A 163 -24.93 3.23 -6.93
N LEU A 164 -24.92 3.04 -8.24
CA LEU A 164 -23.78 3.23 -9.12
C LEU A 164 -24.09 4.26 -10.20
N SER A 165 -23.08 5.00 -10.63
CA SER A 165 -23.13 5.82 -11.84
C SER A 165 -22.37 5.12 -12.94
N LEU A 166 -23.03 4.90 -14.07
CA LEU A 166 -22.35 4.56 -15.32
C LEU A 166 -21.71 5.84 -15.86
N GLY A 167 -20.40 5.81 -16.11
CA GLY A 167 -19.75 6.91 -16.80
C GLY A 167 -20.30 7.03 -18.22
N ALA A 168 -20.88 8.19 -18.55
CA ALA A 168 -20.78 8.69 -19.92
C ALA A 168 -19.30 9.07 -20.16
N ASP A 169 -18.80 8.89 -21.39
CA ASP A 169 -17.40 9.04 -21.81
C ASP A 169 -16.51 9.84 -20.85
N ALA A 170 -15.57 9.13 -20.23
CA ALA A 170 -14.41 9.62 -19.49
C ALA A 170 -14.42 11.12 -19.10
N GLU A 171 -15.09 11.48 -18.00
CA GLU A 171 -14.89 12.79 -17.37
C GLU A 171 -13.39 13.11 -17.23
N ALA A 172 -13.04 14.37 -17.51
CA ALA A 172 -11.66 14.85 -17.52
C ALA A 172 -10.93 14.55 -16.20
N ILE A 173 -9.76 13.92 -16.35
CA ILE A 173 -8.84 13.49 -15.30
C ILE A 173 -8.46 14.67 -14.40
N THR A 174 -8.68 14.56 -13.09
CA THR A 174 -8.22 15.58 -12.12
C THR A 174 -6.88 15.20 -11.50
N ALA A 175 -6.08 16.16 -11.05
CA ALA A 175 -4.80 15.89 -10.36
C ALA A 175 -4.92 15.15 -9.01
N ALA A 176 -6.14 14.82 -8.57
CA ALA A 176 -6.46 13.98 -7.42
C ALA A 176 -6.67 12.50 -7.80
N ASP A 177 -6.63 12.17 -9.09
CA ASP A 177 -6.87 10.84 -9.62
C ASP A 177 -5.61 9.95 -9.58
N THR A 178 -5.24 9.52 -8.38
CA THR A 178 -4.02 8.73 -8.08
C THR A 178 -3.92 7.35 -8.74
N ASN A 179 -4.93 6.94 -9.53
CA ASN A 179 -5.01 5.65 -10.25
C ASN A 179 -4.75 5.70 -11.76
N ARG A 180 -3.82 6.56 -12.24
CA ARG A 180 -3.47 6.57 -13.67
C ARG A 180 -2.29 5.60 -13.97
N PRO A 181 -2.39 4.77 -15.01
CA PRO A 181 -1.23 4.41 -15.84
C PRO A 181 -0.90 5.63 -16.73
N LEU A 182 0.11 6.43 -16.35
CA LEU A 182 0.70 7.38 -17.28
C LEU A 182 1.54 6.59 -18.27
N ALA A 183 0.96 6.37 -19.44
CA ALA A 183 1.63 5.89 -20.62
C ALA A 183 0.76 6.28 -21.83
N THR A 184 0.78 7.57 -22.20
CA THR A 184 0.67 7.89 -23.63
C THR A 184 2.00 7.46 -24.23
N TYR A 185 2.16 6.18 -24.50
CA TYR A 185 3.11 5.78 -25.53
C TYR A 185 2.44 6.10 -26.87
N PRO A 186 3.17 6.59 -27.88
CA PRO A 186 2.72 6.42 -29.25
C PRO A 186 2.42 4.92 -29.49
N PRO A 187 1.47 4.57 -30.37
CA PRO A 187 1.13 3.17 -30.65
C PRO A 187 2.42 2.37 -30.89
N ALA A 188 2.52 1.24 -30.19
CA ALA A 188 3.64 0.33 -30.27
C ALA A 188 3.57 -0.45 -31.59
N ASP A 189 4.19 0.09 -32.64
CA ASP A 189 4.42 -0.65 -33.88
C ASP A 189 5.58 -1.66 -33.76
N ASP A 190 6.26 -1.75 -32.61
CA ASP A 190 7.37 -2.69 -32.37
C ASP A 190 7.13 -3.66 -31.20
N ALA A 191 5.89 -4.16 -31.05
CA ALA A 191 5.66 -5.37 -30.25
C ALA A 191 5.76 -6.59 -31.17
N ALA A 192 6.75 -7.47 -30.92
CA ALA A 192 6.87 -8.74 -31.62
C ALA A 192 5.51 -9.49 -31.60
N PRO A 193 4.96 -9.89 -32.76
CA PRO A 193 3.62 -10.46 -32.81
C PRO A 193 3.55 -11.80 -32.05
N LEU A 194 2.48 -11.97 -31.28
CA LEU A 194 2.09 -13.23 -30.66
C LEU A 194 2.11 -14.38 -31.70
N PRO A 195 2.55 -15.59 -31.31
CA PRO A 195 2.60 -16.75 -32.21
C PRO A 195 1.23 -17.03 -32.85
N ARG A 196 1.26 -17.41 -34.13
CA ARG A 196 0.08 -17.61 -35.00
C ARG A 196 -1.00 -18.56 -34.46
N SER A 197 -0.69 -19.37 -33.45
CA SER A 197 -1.61 -20.34 -32.84
C SER A 197 -2.69 -19.73 -31.93
N LEU A 198 -2.63 -18.43 -31.60
CA LEU A 198 -3.52 -17.78 -30.64
C LEU A 198 -4.39 -16.65 -31.22
N ARG A 199 -4.48 -16.51 -32.55
CA ARG A 199 -5.35 -15.50 -33.18
C ARG A 199 -6.74 -16.08 -33.47
N PRO A 200 -7.83 -15.48 -32.97
CA PRO A 200 -9.18 -15.82 -33.43
C PRO A 200 -9.39 -15.37 -34.88
N ALA A 201 -10.08 -16.18 -35.68
CA ALA A 201 -10.38 -15.91 -37.08
C ALA A 201 -11.32 -14.70 -37.22
N SER A 202 -10.93 -13.70 -38.01
CA SER A 202 -11.73 -12.50 -38.29
C SER A 202 -12.51 -12.66 -39.60
N HIS A 203 -13.84 -12.47 -39.54
CA HIS A 203 -14.69 -12.21 -40.69
C HIS A 203 -14.61 -10.73 -41.12
N PRO A 204 -14.72 -10.41 -42.42
CA PRO A 204 -14.67 -9.03 -42.91
C PRO A 204 -16.04 -8.31 -42.76
N PRO A 205 -16.06 -6.99 -42.50
CA PRO A 205 -17.27 -6.18 -42.51
C PRO A 205 -17.62 -5.64 -43.93
N PRO A 206 -18.89 -5.27 -44.18
CA PRO A 206 -19.33 -4.80 -45.49
C PRO A 206 -19.11 -3.28 -45.70
N THR A 207 -18.97 -2.92 -46.96
CA THR A 207 -18.75 -1.57 -47.49
C THR A 207 -20.07 -0.86 -47.84
N HIS A 208 -20.21 0.38 -47.37
CA HIS A 208 -21.01 1.46 -47.99
C HIS A 208 -20.27 2.76 -47.63
N GLY A 209 -20.03 3.75 -48.47
CA GLY A 209 -20.75 4.22 -49.65
C GLY A 209 -20.84 5.74 -49.47
N SER A 210 -20.07 6.47 -50.29
CA SER A 210 -19.83 7.91 -50.31
C SER A 210 -21.09 8.78 -50.31
N HIS A 211 -21.03 9.97 -49.69
CA HIS A 211 -21.53 11.20 -50.32
C HIS A 211 -20.88 12.47 -49.74
N ASP A 212 -20.59 13.36 -50.68
CA ASP A 212 -19.97 14.68 -50.62
C ASP A 212 -20.81 15.74 -49.88
N ASP A 213 -20.17 16.75 -49.28
CA ASP A 213 -20.10 18.12 -49.87
C ASP A 213 -19.71 19.20 -48.83
N ASP A 214 -18.67 19.93 -49.20
CA ASP A 214 -18.42 21.38 -49.06
C ASP A 214 -19.17 22.24 -48.04
N SER A 215 -18.42 22.99 -47.22
CA SER A 215 -18.12 24.41 -47.52
C SER A 215 -17.57 25.19 -46.30
N ALA A 216 -16.69 26.12 -46.64
CA ALA A 216 -15.87 26.97 -45.78
C ALA A 216 -16.65 28.10 -45.08
N ALA A 217 -16.11 28.60 -43.95
CA ALA A 217 -15.65 30.00 -43.79
C ALA A 217 -15.46 30.37 -42.31
N ALA A 218 -14.27 30.90 -42.00
CA ALA A 218 -14.03 31.80 -40.86
C ALA A 218 -14.31 33.26 -41.32
N PRO A 219 -14.61 34.21 -40.40
CA PRO A 219 -13.50 35.07 -39.94
C PRO A 219 -13.60 35.70 -38.52
N SER A 220 -12.41 36.00 -37.99
CA SER A 220 -11.92 37.12 -37.15
C SER A 220 -12.78 37.92 -36.12
N ASN A 221 -12.21 38.00 -34.90
CA ASN A 221 -11.95 39.12 -33.97
C ASN A 221 -13.03 40.16 -33.59
N GLY A 222 -13.22 40.35 -32.27
CA GLY A 222 -13.76 41.58 -31.66
C GLY A 222 -13.95 41.54 -30.13
N ALA A 223 -13.22 42.41 -29.43
CA ALA A 223 -13.25 42.87 -28.02
C ALA A 223 -14.45 42.56 -27.06
N GLY A 224 -14.13 42.39 -25.76
CA GLY A 224 -15.09 42.36 -24.62
C GLY A 224 -15.70 43.75 -24.28
N PRO A 225 -16.45 43.97 -23.15
CA PRO A 225 -16.43 43.25 -21.86
C PRO A 225 -17.81 43.06 -21.15
N ARG A 226 -17.76 42.54 -19.90
CA ARG A 226 -18.76 42.60 -18.79
C ARG A 226 -19.80 41.47 -18.64
N GLY A 227 -19.60 40.70 -17.57
CA GLY A 227 -20.59 40.53 -16.49
C GLY A 227 -21.88 39.78 -16.82
N ALA A 228 -21.87 38.46 -16.70
CA ALA A 228 -23.06 37.68 -16.37
C ALA A 228 -22.67 36.48 -15.53
N ALA A 229 -23.30 36.36 -14.36
CA ALA A 229 -23.17 35.23 -13.46
C ALA A 229 -23.60 33.95 -14.19
N GLN A 230 -22.66 33.04 -14.43
CA GLN A 230 -22.99 31.69 -14.87
C GLN A 230 -23.32 30.86 -13.63
N SER A 231 -24.61 30.56 -13.50
CA SER A 231 -25.13 29.48 -12.69
C SER A 231 -24.35 28.19 -13.00
N SER A 232 -23.83 27.56 -11.96
CA SER A 232 -23.22 26.24 -12.02
C SER A 232 -24.26 25.24 -12.53
N GLY A 233 -24.23 24.94 -13.83
CA GLY A 233 -24.98 23.84 -14.42
C GLY A 233 -24.60 22.54 -13.72
N ALA A 234 -25.61 21.83 -13.20
CA ALA A 234 -25.42 20.49 -12.67
C ALA A 234 -24.84 19.59 -13.77
N PRO A 235 -23.85 18.73 -13.47
CA PRO A 235 -23.33 17.80 -14.47
C PRO A 235 -24.46 16.89 -14.94
N ALA A 236 -24.51 16.63 -16.25
CA ALA A 236 -25.50 15.75 -16.87
C ALA A 236 -25.55 14.42 -16.11
N ALA A 237 -26.73 14.05 -15.62
CA ALA A 237 -26.92 12.86 -14.80
C ALA A 237 -26.62 11.61 -15.62
N GLY A 238 -25.43 11.03 -15.43
CA GLY A 238 -25.08 9.73 -15.98
C GLY A 238 -26.14 8.68 -15.59
N LYS A 239 -26.37 7.70 -16.46
CA LYS A 239 -27.34 6.64 -16.23
C LYS A 239 -27.03 5.95 -14.89
N GLN A 240 -27.98 5.99 -13.96
CA GLN A 240 -27.83 5.34 -12.67
C GLN A 240 -28.19 3.86 -12.76
N LEU A 241 -27.45 3.03 -12.04
CA LEU A 241 -27.69 1.60 -11.91
C LEU A 241 -27.75 1.26 -10.42
N GLU A 242 -28.72 0.46 -10.02
CA GLU A 242 -28.76 -0.13 -8.68
C GLU A 242 -28.49 -1.64 -8.78
N ILE A 243 -27.58 -2.14 -7.93
CA ILE A 243 -27.33 -3.57 -7.75
C ILE A 243 -27.42 -3.94 -6.27
N ARG A 244 -27.77 -5.18 -5.96
CA ARG A 244 -27.96 -5.68 -4.60
C ARG A 244 -27.00 -6.81 -4.31
N ALA A 245 -26.46 -6.83 -3.09
CA ALA A 245 -25.56 -7.88 -2.65
C ALA A 245 -25.83 -8.29 -1.20
N ARG A 246 -25.32 -9.47 -0.80
CA ARG A 246 -25.34 -9.86 0.63
C ARG A 246 -24.25 -9.13 1.41
N LEU A 247 -23.11 -8.86 0.76
CA LEU A 247 -21.94 -8.16 1.32
C LEU A 247 -21.35 -7.18 0.29
N LEU A 248 -21.13 -5.94 0.71
CA LEU A 248 -20.30 -4.96 0.00
C LEU A 248 -18.88 -4.97 0.58
N VAL A 249 -17.89 -5.22 -0.28
CA VAL A 249 -16.47 -5.12 0.07
C VAL A 249 -15.90 -3.83 -0.52
N ASP A 250 -15.43 -2.95 0.35
CA ASP A 250 -14.79 -1.69 0.00
C ASP A 250 -13.27 -1.89 -0.15
N CYS A 251 -12.82 -1.94 -1.41
CA CYS A 251 -11.44 -2.00 -1.86
C CYS A 251 -11.01 -0.71 -2.60
N MET A 252 -11.71 0.41 -2.39
CA MET A 252 -11.44 1.68 -3.10
C MET A 252 -10.24 2.47 -2.51
N GLY A 253 -9.57 1.89 -1.52
CA GLY A 253 -8.38 2.42 -0.86
C GLY A 253 -8.65 3.57 0.12
N HIS A 254 -7.59 4.29 0.53
CA HIS A 254 -7.67 5.39 1.50
C HIS A 254 -8.66 6.50 1.10
N TRP A 255 -8.97 6.62 -0.20
CA TRP A 255 -9.84 7.65 -0.77
C TRP A 255 -11.30 7.25 -0.87
N SER A 256 -11.65 6.02 -0.44
CA SER A 256 -13.02 5.51 -0.41
C SER A 256 -13.98 6.55 0.20
N PRO A 257 -15.11 6.85 -0.46
CA PRO A 257 -16.19 7.65 0.13
C PRO A 257 -16.72 7.05 1.44
N ILE A 258 -16.75 5.72 1.55
CA ILE A 258 -17.19 5.00 2.76
C ILE A 258 -16.19 5.23 3.89
N VAL A 259 -14.89 5.07 3.62
CA VAL A 259 -13.83 5.33 4.61
C VAL A 259 -13.84 6.79 5.05
N LYS A 260 -14.05 7.74 4.11
CA LYS A 260 -14.17 9.17 4.44
C LYS A 260 -15.36 9.43 5.39
N GLN A 261 -16.52 8.81 5.14
CA GLN A 261 -17.66 8.89 6.06
C GLN A 261 -17.31 8.30 7.43
N MET A 262 -16.71 7.11 7.47
CA MET A 262 -16.37 6.43 8.73
C MET A 262 -15.34 7.21 9.56
N ARG A 263 -14.37 7.88 8.91
CA ARG A 263 -13.36 8.69 9.60
C ARG A 263 -13.86 10.09 9.97
N GLY A 264 -14.92 10.58 9.32
CA GLY A 264 -15.52 11.89 9.63
C GLY A 264 -14.51 13.04 9.54
N VAL A 265 -14.25 13.68 10.68
CA VAL A 265 -13.29 14.79 10.83
C VAL A 265 -11.90 14.34 11.31
N GLN A 266 -11.68 13.04 11.53
CA GLN A 266 -10.41 12.51 12.03
C GLN A 266 -9.29 12.79 11.03
N ARG A 267 -8.18 13.34 11.53
CA ARG A 267 -6.95 13.51 10.77
C ARG A 267 -6.02 12.31 10.91
N PRO A 268 -5.18 12.05 9.89
CA PRO A 268 -4.08 11.11 10.05
C PRO A 268 -3.13 11.59 11.15
N GLU A 269 -2.65 10.64 11.96
CA GLU A 269 -1.67 10.89 13.03
C GLU A 269 -0.25 10.93 12.48
N GLY A 270 -0.03 10.27 11.34
CA GLY A 270 1.21 10.30 10.58
C GLY A 270 0.95 10.22 9.08
N MET A 271 1.93 10.64 8.31
CA MET A 271 1.94 10.62 6.86
C MET A 271 3.30 10.07 6.42
N CYS A 272 3.31 9.24 5.38
CA CYS A 272 4.50 9.04 4.58
C CYS A 272 4.33 9.79 3.26
N LEU A 273 5.18 10.79 3.08
CA LEU A 273 5.21 11.60 1.87
C LEU A 273 6.25 10.98 0.94
N VAL A 274 5.87 10.71 -0.31
CA VAL A 274 6.72 10.04 -1.30
C VAL A 274 6.74 10.85 -2.57
N VAL A 275 7.95 11.10 -3.07
CA VAL A 275 8.20 11.56 -4.44
C VAL A 275 9.16 10.58 -5.10
N GLY A 276 9.08 10.41 -6.41
CA GLY A 276 10.00 9.51 -7.08
C GLY A 276 9.74 9.39 -8.57
N GLY A 277 10.44 8.46 -9.21
CA GLY A 277 10.33 8.25 -10.63
C GLY A 277 10.96 6.96 -11.09
N CYS A 278 10.77 6.66 -12.38
CA CYS A 278 11.47 5.59 -13.06
C CYS A 278 12.31 6.20 -14.17
N THR A 279 13.58 5.81 -14.21
CA THR A 279 14.57 6.32 -15.15
C THR A 279 15.22 5.18 -15.89
N SER A 280 15.58 5.43 -17.15
CA SER A 280 16.47 4.60 -17.96
C SER A 280 17.84 5.27 -18.05
N GLY A 281 18.82 4.57 -18.63
CA GLY A 281 20.21 5.00 -18.69
C GLY A 281 21.17 4.08 -17.92
N PHE A 282 20.66 2.96 -17.40
CA PHE A 282 21.46 1.99 -16.64
C PHE A 282 21.86 0.80 -17.51
N THR A 283 23.08 0.30 -17.28
CA THR A 283 23.54 -0.96 -17.88
C THR A 283 22.96 -2.15 -17.10
N PRO A 284 22.24 -3.09 -17.74
CA PRO A 284 21.61 -4.23 -17.06
C PRO A 284 22.58 -5.14 -16.28
N THR A 285 23.84 -5.20 -16.69
CA THR A 285 24.86 -6.01 -16.01
C THR A 285 25.29 -5.42 -14.67
N THR A 286 25.23 -4.09 -14.51
CA THR A 286 25.67 -3.39 -13.28
C THR A 286 24.49 -2.98 -12.40
N ASN A 287 23.31 -2.76 -12.98
CA ASN A 287 22.09 -2.40 -12.25
C ASN A 287 21.37 -3.63 -11.67
N ARG A 288 22.08 -4.40 -10.83
CA ARG A 288 21.59 -5.67 -10.25
C ARG A 288 21.39 -5.64 -8.73
N ARG A 289 21.48 -4.46 -8.13
CA ARG A 289 21.37 -4.26 -6.68
C ARG A 289 20.34 -3.18 -6.35
N GLY A 290 19.54 -3.43 -5.33
CA GLY A 290 18.56 -2.45 -4.84
C GLY A 290 19.04 -1.67 -3.61
N ASP A 291 18.35 -0.59 -3.28
CA ASP A 291 18.38 0.09 -1.99
C ASP A 291 17.00 -0.13 -1.33
N PHE A 292 16.94 -0.93 -0.26
CA PHE A 292 15.71 -1.18 0.50
C PHE A 292 15.38 -0.01 1.43
N LEU A 293 16.39 0.49 2.13
CA LEU A 293 16.26 1.65 3.01
C LEU A 293 17.60 2.36 3.10
N ARG A 294 17.69 3.53 2.46
CA ARG A 294 18.92 4.32 2.42
C ARG A 294 18.72 5.75 2.89
N THR A 295 19.64 6.31 3.67
CA THR A 295 19.77 7.76 3.86
C THR A 295 21.09 8.24 3.29
N VAL A 296 21.08 9.42 2.65
CA VAL A 296 22.27 10.04 2.03
C VAL A 296 22.64 11.39 2.64
N THR A 297 21.80 11.90 3.54
CA THR A 297 21.99 13.13 4.30
C THR A 297 21.46 12.94 5.72
N ASP A 298 21.85 13.86 6.61
CA ASP A 298 21.14 14.11 7.84
C ASP A 298 19.77 14.76 7.61
N ALA A 299 18.99 14.87 8.68
CA ALA A 299 17.67 15.48 8.62
C ALA A 299 17.76 17.01 8.42
N GLU A 300 16.86 17.53 7.58
CA GLU A 300 16.69 18.95 7.26
C GLU A 300 15.19 19.27 7.20
N ASP A 301 14.79 20.53 7.40
CA ASP A 301 13.37 20.94 7.42
C ASP A 301 12.46 20.08 8.32
N ASP A 302 13.02 19.61 9.43
CA ASP A 302 12.41 18.67 10.36
C ASP A 302 11.91 17.38 9.69
N MET A 303 12.61 16.90 8.67
CA MET A 303 12.35 15.63 8.00
C MET A 303 13.65 14.86 7.74
N GLN A 304 13.63 13.55 8.00
CA GLN A 304 14.68 12.66 7.50
C GLN A 304 14.24 12.13 6.14
N LEU A 305 14.98 12.49 5.08
CA LEU A 305 14.77 11.93 3.75
C LEU A 305 15.38 10.54 3.68
N MET A 306 14.57 9.58 3.24
CA MET A 306 14.89 8.18 3.07
C MET A 306 14.66 7.77 1.61
N TRP A 307 15.39 6.76 1.15
CA TRP A 307 15.43 6.37 -0.24
C TRP A 307 15.21 4.88 -0.41
N GLN A 308 14.49 4.55 -1.48
CA GLN A 308 14.33 3.23 -2.03
C GLN A 308 14.70 3.27 -3.51
N ALA A 309 15.49 2.30 -3.98
CA ALA A 309 15.86 2.21 -5.37
C ALA A 309 15.83 0.74 -5.83
N PHE A 310 15.09 0.46 -6.89
CA PHE A 310 14.89 -0.90 -7.36
C PHE A 310 15.22 -0.98 -8.85
N PRO A 311 16.06 -1.94 -9.27
CA PRO A 311 16.14 -2.32 -10.68
C PRO A 311 14.75 -2.62 -11.23
N ALA A 312 14.52 -2.25 -12.49
CA ALA A 312 13.28 -2.48 -13.21
C ALA A 312 13.57 -2.83 -14.68
N ALA A 313 12.59 -3.38 -15.39
CA ALA A 313 12.69 -3.79 -16.79
C ALA A 313 13.93 -4.66 -17.09
N GLY A 314 14.24 -5.59 -16.18
CA GLY A 314 15.42 -6.46 -16.27
C GLY A 314 16.76 -5.75 -16.05
N GLY A 315 16.75 -4.62 -15.32
CA GLY A 315 17.94 -3.83 -15.01
C GLY A 315 18.24 -2.69 -16.00
N ARG A 316 17.46 -2.53 -17.07
CA ARG A 316 17.57 -1.37 -17.99
C ARG A 316 17.09 -0.07 -17.34
N ASP A 317 16.13 -0.20 -16.44
CA ASP A 317 15.52 0.91 -15.74
C ASP A 317 15.81 0.81 -14.23
N ARG A 318 15.64 1.94 -13.54
CA ARG A 318 15.66 2.00 -12.07
C ARG A 318 14.51 2.85 -11.59
N THR A 319 13.72 2.29 -10.68
CA THR A 319 12.69 3.04 -9.97
C THR A 319 13.28 3.55 -8.66
N VAL A 320 13.25 4.86 -8.45
CA VAL A 320 13.84 5.52 -7.27
C VAL A 320 12.79 6.36 -6.58
N TYR A 321 12.56 6.10 -5.30
CA TYR A 321 11.67 6.84 -4.43
C TYR A 321 12.47 7.55 -3.33
N MET A 322 12.09 8.79 -3.05
CA MET A 322 12.46 9.51 -1.85
C MET A 322 11.21 9.70 -1.00
N PHE A 323 11.30 9.40 0.29
CA PHE A 323 10.18 9.51 1.21
C PHE A 323 10.60 10.05 2.57
N ALA A 324 9.62 10.57 3.31
CA ALA A 324 9.80 11.00 4.69
C ALA A 324 8.54 10.72 5.50
N TYR A 325 8.74 10.34 6.77
CA TYR A 325 7.67 10.28 7.76
C TYR A 325 7.45 11.66 8.37
N ALA A 326 6.21 12.14 8.29
CA ALA A 326 5.82 13.46 8.75
C ALA A 326 4.43 13.45 9.42
N ASP A 327 4.06 14.55 10.06
CA ASP A 327 2.67 14.85 10.44
C ASP A 327 2.03 15.78 9.40
N ALA A 328 0.72 16.02 9.52
CA ALA A 328 -0.02 16.96 8.69
C ALA A 328 0.10 18.43 9.16
N ASP A 329 1.26 18.84 9.69
CA ASP A 329 1.48 20.24 10.10
C ASP A 329 1.61 21.16 8.88
N LYS A 330 1.09 22.39 8.98
CA LYS A 330 1.11 23.37 7.89
C LYS A 330 2.51 23.84 7.52
N ARG A 331 3.46 23.75 8.47
CA ARG A 331 4.87 24.14 8.29
C ARG A 331 5.68 23.12 7.50
N ARG A 332 5.12 21.94 7.20
CA ARG A 332 5.80 20.94 6.38
C ARG A 332 6.00 21.45 4.95
N PRO A 333 7.13 21.09 4.31
CA PRO A 333 7.38 21.42 2.90
C PRO A 333 6.22 21.01 1.98
N SER A 334 6.12 21.70 0.84
CA SER A 334 5.24 21.30 -0.26
C SER A 334 5.80 20.05 -0.95
N ILE A 335 4.96 19.38 -1.71
CA ILE A 335 5.38 18.26 -2.58
C ILE A 335 6.34 18.75 -3.66
N GLU A 336 6.18 20.00 -4.12
CA GLU A 336 7.09 20.66 -5.06
C GLU A 336 8.49 20.82 -4.45
N SER A 337 8.61 21.36 -3.24
CA SER A 337 9.91 21.45 -2.55
C SER A 337 10.54 20.08 -2.31
N MET A 338 9.73 19.05 -2.01
CA MET A 338 10.25 17.69 -1.94
C MET A 338 10.76 17.19 -3.29
N LEU A 339 10.12 17.55 -4.41
CA LEU A 339 10.57 17.18 -5.74
C LEU A 339 11.89 17.87 -6.11
N ASP A 340 12.07 19.14 -5.73
CA ASP A 340 13.33 19.85 -5.91
C ASP A 340 14.49 19.12 -5.19
N ARG A 341 14.27 18.76 -3.91
CA ARG A 341 15.23 17.97 -3.12
C ARG A 341 15.48 16.58 -3.72
N TYR A 342 14.47 15.97 -4.33
CA TYR A 342 14.64 14.70 -5.03
C TYR A 342 15.62 14.84 -6.19
N PHE A 343 15.46 15.82 -7.08
CA PHE A 343 16.36 16.01 -8.21
C PHE A 343 17.78 16.39 -7.77
N GLU A 344 17.92 17.21 -6.74
CA GLU A 344 19.23 17.59 -6.19
C GLU A 344 20.03 16.37 -5.69
N LEU A 345 19.36 15.45 -4.98
CA LEU A 345 20.01 14.32 -4.32
C LEU A 345 20.04 13.05 -5.18
N LEU A 346 19.22 12.96 -6.24
CA LEU A 346 19.13 11.79 -7.12
C LEU A 346 20.50 11.36 -7.67
N PRO A 347 21.42 12.25 -8.10
CA PRO A 347 22.74 11.84 -8.58
C PRO A 347 23.56 11.05 -7.55
N ARG A 348 23.47 11.42 -6.25
CA ARG A 348 24.15 10.69 -5.17
C ARG A 348 23.55 9.32 -4.92
N VAL A 349 22.26 9.16 -5.20
CA VAL A 349 21.53 7.91 -5.00
C VAL A 349 21.80 6.96 -6.15
N CYS A 350 21.69 7.44 -7.39
CA CYS A 350 21.94 6.67 -8.61
C CYS A 350 23.44 6.47 -8.90
N GLY A 351 24.32 7.32 -8.37
CA GLY A 351 25.76 7.28 -8.65
C GLY A 351 26.13 7.83 -10.03
N MET A 352 25.28 8.67 -10.64
CA MET A 352 25.53 9.29 -11.95
C MET A 352 24.79 10.63 -12.09
N PRO A 353 25.30 11.57 -12.93
CA PRO A 353 24.64 12.86 -13.16
C PRO A 353 23.24 12.73 -13.79
N LEU A 354 22.40 13.74 -13.59
CA LEU A 354 21.02 13.75 -14.11
C LEU A 354 20.94 13.65 -15.63
N ASP A 355 21.91 14.23 -16.35
CA ASP A 355 21.93 14.26 -17.83
C ASP A 355 22.03 12.86 -18.47
N PHE A 356 22.47 11.86 -17.70
CA PHE A 356 22.53 10.46 -18.14
C PHE A 356 21.23 9.70 -17.87
N LEU A 357 20.26 10.31 -17.17
CA LEU A 357 19.00 9.70 -16.78
C LEU A 357 17.87 10.13 -17.71
N SER A 358 17.25 9.17 -18.38
CA SER A 358 16.04 9.39 -19.17
C SER A 358 14.81 9.05 -18.34
N PHE A 359 14.10 10.08 -17.87
CA PHE A 359 12.90 9.94 -17.05
C PHE A 359 11.72 9.39 -17.86
N LYS A 360 11.19 8.25 -17.41
CA LYS A 360 9.98 7.63 -18.00
C LYS A 360 8.72 8.11 -17.32
N ARG A 361 8.78 8.38 -16.02
CA ARG A 361 7.62 8.78 -15.20
C ARG A 361 8.03 9.33 -13.85
N PHE A 362 7.10 10.10 -13.26
CA PHE A 362 7.16 10.57 -11.89
C PHE A 362 5.99 10.02 -11.06
N LEU A 363 6.19 9.94 -9.75
CA LEU A 363 5.22 9.49 -8.77
C LEU A 363 5.22 10.44 -7.58
N PHE A 364 4.02 10.74 -7.09
CA PHE A 364 3.77 11.51 -5.88
C PHE A 364 2.69 10.81 -5.08
N ALA A 365 2.94 10.56 -3.80
CA ALA A 365 1.98 9.92 -2.92
C ALA A 365 2.06 10.46 -1.50
N GLY A 366 0.92 10.42 -0.82
CA GLY A 366 0.81 10.70 0.61
C GLY A 366 0.02 9.57 1.24
N LEU A 367 0.67 8.80 2.10
CA LEU A 367 0.13 7.58 2.68
C LEU A 367 -0.23 7.87 4.14
N PRO A 368 -1.53 8.01 4.46
CA PRO A 368 -1.96 8.37 5.80
C PRO A 368 -1.88 7.16 6.74
N SER A 369 -1.39 7.40 7.96
CA SER A 369 -1.37 6.48 9.07
C SER A 369 -2.29 6.98 10.18
N TYR A 370 -3.12 6.09 10.70
CA TYR A 370 -4.08 6.38 11.77
C TYR A 370 -3.84 5.42 12.93
N GLY A 371 -3.88 5.90 14.17
CA GLY A 371 -3.72 5.04 15.36
C GLY A 371 -4.83 3.98 15.50
N SER A 372 -6.00 4.24 14.91
CA SER A 372 -7.14 3.31 14.86
C SER A 372 -7.09 2.32 13.68
N SER A 373 -5.90 1.78 13.38
CA SER A 373 -5.70 0.82 12.27
C SER A 373 -5.49 -0.62 12.79
N PRO A 374 -6.06 -1.65 12.14
CA PRO A 374 -7.02 -1.59 11.01
C PRO A 374 -8.36 -0.91 11.38
N LEU A 375 -8.99 -0.27 10.39
CA LEU A 375 -10.29 0.38 10.53
C LEU A 375 -11.37 -0.67 10.82
N ARG A 376 -12.08 -0.50 11.93
CA ARG A 376 -13.17 -1.41 12.33
C ARG A 376 -14.39 -1.19 11.43
N PRO A 377 -15.10 -2.27 11.01
CA PRO A 377 -16.32 -2.14 10.22
C PRO A 377 -17.36 -1.25 10.92
N GLY A 378 -17.85 -0.23 10.19
CA GLY A 378 -18.81 0.73 10.72
C GLY A 378 -20.27 0.31 10.56
N PHE A 379 -20.54 -0.59 9.62
CA PHE A 379 -21.89 -0.95 9.18
C PHE A 379 -22.03 -2.46 9.07
N ASP A 380 -23.27 -2.95 9.18
CA ASP A 380 -23.59 -4.32 8.80
C ASP A 380 -23.40 -4.46 7.28
N ARG A 381 -23.00 -5.64 6.82
CA ARG A 381 -22.87 -6.02 5.40
C ARG A 381 -21.92 -5.12 4.58
N VAL A 382 -21.03 -4.36 5.23
CA VAL A 382 -19.98 -3.56 4.58
C VAL A 382 -18.63 -3.86 5.24
N LEU A 383 -17.65 -4.29 4.44
CA LEU A 383 -16.31 -4.66 4.91
C LEU A 383 -15.23 -3.89 4.15
N GLN A 384 -14.34 -3.20 4.86
CA GLN A 384 -13.15 -2.59 4.27
C GLN A 384 -12.03 -3.62 4.12
N VAL A 385 -11.33 -3.59 2.97
CA VAL A 385 -10.18 -4.46 2.68
C VAL A 385 -9.07 -3.65 1.98
N GLY A 386 -7.81 -4.06 2.18
CA GLY A 386 -6.64 -3.39 1.62
C GLY A 386 -6.43 -2.00 2.24
N ASP A 387 -6.07 -1.01 1.42
CA ASP A 387 -5.82 0.34 1.91
C ASP A 387 -7.06 1.00 2.52
N ALA A 388 -8.27 0.56 2.13
CA ALA A 388 -9.52 1.03 2.74
C ALA A 388 -9.63 0.62 4.22
N SER A 389 -9.10 -0.56 4.59
CA SER A 389 -9.02 -0.99 6.01
C SER A 389 -7.81 -0.42 6.72
N SER A 390 -6.88 0.24 6.03
CA SER A 390 -5.64 0.76 6.60
C SER A 390 -4.81 -0.34 7.30
N SER A 391 -4.80 -1.55 6.74
CA SER A 391 -4.07 -2.70 7.30
C SER A 391 -2.60 -2.76 6.89
N SER A 392 -2.14 -1.85 6.02
CA SER A 392 -0.74 -1.77 5.58
C SER A 392 0.18 -1.35 6.73
N SER A 393 1.42 -1.83 6.72
CA SER A 393 2.43 -1.39 7.69
C SER A 393 2.65 0.12 7.63
N PRO A 394 2.76 0.80 8.79
CA PRO A 394 3.12 2.22 8.85
C PRO A 394 4.59 2.49 8.51
N ILE A 395 5.40 1.46 8.25
CA ILE A 395 6.81 1.56 7.86
C ILE A 395 6.95 1.39 6.35
N SER A 396 6.59 0.22 5.81
CA SER A 396 6.77 -0.05 4.37
C SER A 396 5.65 0.52 3.49
N PHE A 397 4.44 0.72 4.04
CA PHE A 397 3.20 1.00 3.32
C PHE A 397 2.91 0.07 2.11
N GLY A 398 3.44 -1.15 2.14
CA GLY A 398 3.27 -2.13 1.06
C GLY A 398 1.88 -2.77 1.02
N GLY A 399 0.89 -2.12 0.39
CA GLY A 399 -0.49 -2.63 0.31
C GLY A 399 -0.64 -3.98 -0.42
N PHE A 400 0.18 -4.24 -1.44
CA PHE A 400 0.13 -5.48 -2.21
C PHE A 400 0.56 -6.70 -1.38
N GLY A 401 1.73 -6.65 -0.72
CA GLY A 401 2.22 -7.73 0.15
C GLY A 401 1.27 -8.00 1.32
N THR A 402 0.76 -6.94 1.96
CA THR A 402 -0.28 -7.06 3.00
C THR A 402 -1.55 -7.73 2.48
N MET A 403 -1.99 -7.40 1.26
CA MET A 403 -3.18 -8.01 0.66
C MET A 403 -2.98 -9.51 0.46
N LEU A 404 -1.85 -9.94 -0.13
CA LEU A 404 -1.55 -11.36 -0.34
C LEU A 404 -1.47 -12.12 0.99
N ARG A 405 -0.79 -11.54 1.99
CA ARG A 405 -0.67 -12.11 3.33
C ARG A 405 -2.02 -12.41 3.97
N HIS A 406 -3.01 -11.55 3.77
CA HIS A 406 -4.34 -11.73 4.36
C HIS A 406 -5.35 -12.43 3.45
N LEU A 407 -5.02 -12.66 2.19
CA LEU A 407 -5.94 -13.18 1.19
C LEU A 407 -6.55 -14.54 1.55
N PRO A 408 -5.80 -15.55 2.04
CA PRO A 408 -6.38 -16.84 2.42
C PRO A 408 -7.41 -16.70 3.54
N ARG A 409 -7.03 -16.05 4.66
CA ARG A 409 -7.92 -15.88 5.82
C ARG A 409 -9.16 -15.03 5.51
N LEU A 410 -9.02 -14.01 4.66
CA LEU A 410 -10.14 -13.17 4.27
C LEU A 410 -11.11 -13.95 3.38
N THR A 411 -10.60 -14.74 2.45
CA THR A 411 -11.40 -15.60 1.58
C THR A 411 -12.18 -16.63 2.40
N ASP A 412 -11.52 -17.36 3.29
CA ASP A 412 -12.15 -18.35 4.16
C ASP A 412 -13.15 -17.71 5.11
N GLY A 413 -12.76 -16.60 5.73
CA GLY A 413 -13.58 -15.87 6.69
C GLY A 413 -14.85 -15.28 6.06
N ILE A 414 -14.75 -14.64 4.89
CA ILE A 414 -15.89 -14.08 4.16
C ILE A 414 -16.81 -15.20 3.65
N SER A 415 -16.26 -16.26 3.05
CA SER A 415 -17.06 -17.40 2.56
C SER A 415 -17.86 -18.03 3.69
N SER A 416 -17.22 -18.25 4.84
CA SER A 416 -17.88 -18.82 6.02
C SER A 416 -18.91 -17.86 6.64
N ALA A 417 -18.63 -16.55 6.63
CA ALA A 417 -19.58 -15.55 7.10
C ALA A 417 -20.83 -15.46 6.21
N LEU A 418 -20.67 -15.60 4.88
CA LEU A 418 -21.78 -15.67 3.93
C LEU A 418 -22.63 -16.93 4.16
N GLN A 419 -22.00 -18.10 4.34
CA GLN A 419 -22.73 -19.35 4.57
C GLN A 419 -23.59 -19.33 5.85
N GLN A 420 -23.13 -18.65 6.89
CA GLN A 420 -23.82 -18.58 8.19
C GLN A 420 -24.59 -17.26 8.40
N ASP A 421 -24.68 -16.42 7.37
CA ASP A 421 -25.22 -15.04 7.42
C ASP A 421 -24.68 -14.19 8.59
N ARG A 422 -23.41 -14.40 8.97
CA ARG A 422 -22.69 -13.64 10.01
C ARG A 422 -22.13 -12.33 9.45
N LEU A 423 -23.02 -11.48 8.93
CA LEU A 423 -22.64 -10.26 8.20
C LEU A 423 -22.93 -8.97 8.96
N SER A 424 -23.26 -9.04 10.25
CA SER A 424 -23.34 -7.83 11.08
C SER A 424 -21.95 -7.26 11.39
N ARG A 425 -21.86 -5.97 11.69
CA ARG A 425 -20.62 -5.25 12.05
C ARG A 425 -19.82 -5.96 13.13
N LYS A 426 -20.51 -6.58 14.10
CA LYS A 426 -19.89 -7.32 15.20
C LYS A 426 -19.17 -8.59 14.71
N HIS A 427 -19.75 -9.29 13.73
CA HIS A 427 -19.14 -10.46 13.12
C HIS A 427 -18.04 -10.06 12.14
N LEU A 428 -18.29 -9.06 11.28
CA LEU A 428 -17.32 -8.58 10.30
C LEU A 428 -16.03 -8.07 10.96
N MET A 429 -16.10 -7.55 12.19
CA MET A 429 -14.93 -7.16 12.98
C MET A 429 -13.92 -8.30 13.16
N PHE A 430 -14.36 -9.56 13.19
CA PHE A 430 -13.48 -10.72 13.33
C PHE A 430 -12.76 -11.08 12.03
N LEU A 431 -13.22 -10.57 10.88
CA LEU A 431 -12.54 -10.69 9.59
C LEU A 431 -11.42 -9.66 9.43
N GLN A 432 -11.43 -8.60 10.23
CA GLN A 432 -10.36 -7.60 10.31
C GLN A 432 -9.91 -7.44 11.77
N PRO A 433 -9.27 -8.47 12.34
CA PRO A 433 -8.89 -8.43 13.73
C PRO A 433 -7.85 -7.34 13.98
N TYR A 434 -7.79 -6.90 15.23
CA TYR A 434 -6.73 -6.02 15.70
C TYR A 434 -5.36 -6.70 15.53
N GLN A 435 -4.37 -5.96 15.00
CA GLN A 435 -3.04 -6.49 14.67
C GLN A 435 -1.97 -5.82 15.54
N PRO A 436 -1.71 -6.33 16.76
CA PRO A 436 -0.73 -5.71 17.65
C PRO A 436 0.69 -5.70 17.06
N SER A 437 1.07 -6.66 16.22
CA SER A 437 2.35 -6.66 15.47
C SER A 437 2.53 -5.41 14.59
N LEU A 438 1.46 -4.95 13.95
CA LEU A 438 1.45 -3.71 13.17
C LEU A 438 1.40 -2.48 14.09
N SER A 439 0.55 -2.51 15.13
CA SER A 439 0.39 -1.37 16.04
C SER A 439 1.65 -1.05 16.86
N VAL A 440 2.43 -2.06 17.28
CA VAL A 440 3.72 -1.80 17.94
C VAL A 440 4.73 -1.16 16.99
N SER A 441 4.60 -1.41 15.68
CA SER A 441 5.50 -0.86 14.66
C SER A 441 5.33 0.64 14.47
N TRP A 442 4.20 1.20 14.91
CA TRP A 442 3.95 2.64 14.88
C TRP A 442 4.94 3.44 15.75
N LEU A 443 5.47 2.85 16.83
CA LEU A 443 6.53 3.49 17.62
C LEU A 443 7.78 3.76 16.78
N PHE A 444 8.14 2.84 15.87
CA PHE A 444 9.28 3.04 14.97
C PHE A 444 9.02 4.18 14.01
N GLN A 445 7.83 4.22 13.38
CA GLN A 445 7.44 5.33 12.51
C GLN A 445 7.58 6.67 13.24
N ARG A 446 7.07 6.76 14.47
CA ARG A 446 7.17 7.98 15.27
C ARG A 446 8.61 8.32 15.63
N ALA A 447 9.41 7.35 16.03
CA ALA A 447 10.81 7.57 16.39
C ALA A 447 11.64 8.04 15.18
N MET A 448 11.27 7.61 13.97
CA MET A 448 11.83 8.05 12.69
C MET A 448 11.26 9.40 12.19
N SER A 449 10.35 10.03 12.92
CA SER A 449 9.72 11.31 12.55
C SER A 449 10.15 12.44 13.49
N LEU A 450 10.49 13.60 12.92
CA LEU A 450 10.75 14.82 13.67
C LEU A 450 9.50 15.71 13.69
N ARG A 451 9.24 16.41 14.79
CA ARG A 451 8.20 17.45 14.89
C ARG A 451 8.76 18.79 14.37
N PRO A 452 7.92 19.70 13.88
CA PRO A 452 8.41 20.99 13.42
C PRO A 452 9.05 21.78 14.55
N GLY A 453 10.25 22.31 14.29
CA GLY A 453 11.10 23.06 15.22
C GLY A 453 12.10 22.21 16.01
N GLN A 454 12.16 20.89 15.85
CA GLN A 454 13.07 20.04 16.63
C GLN A 454 14.53 20.15 16.18
N LEU A 455 14.80 20.51 14.93
CA LEU A 455 16.17 20.72 14.46
C LEU A 455 16.74 22.10 14.83
N ARG A 456 15.90 23.04 15.29
CA ARG A 456 16.33 24.41 15.62
C ARG A 456 17.18 24.40 16.89
N ALA A 457 18.49 24.59 16.71
CA ALA A 457 19.42 24.66 17.83
C ALA A 457 18.98 25.76 18.82
N PRO A 458 18.99 25.49 20.14
CA PRO A 458 18.70 26.50 21.13
C PRO A 458 19.73 27.62 21.01
N GLN A 459 19.26 28.86 20.84
CA GLN A 459 20.14 30.03 20.77
C GLN A 459 21.02 30.10 22.02
N LYS A 460 22.28 30.55 21.88
CA LYS A 460 23.26 30.76 22.97
C LYS A 460 22.85 31.91 23.92
N ARG A 461 21.60 31.95 24.37
CA ARG A 461 21.14 32.80 25.47
C ARG A 461 21.17 31.99 26.76
N LYS A 462 21.75 32.55 27.82
CA LYS A 462 21.68 31.99 29.18
C LYS A 462 20.20 31.79 29.52
N GLY A 463 19.78 30.53 29.72
CA GLY A 463 18.39 30.15 30.01
C GLY A 463 17.58 29.58 28.84
N ALA A 464 18.13 29.49 27.62
CA ALA A 464 17.44 28.84 26.51
C ALA A 464 17.27 27.33 26.78
N SER A 465 16.02 26.88 26.87
CA SER A 465 15.70 25.47 27.13
C SER A 465 16.11 24.59 25.95
N ARG A 466 16.94 23.57 26.19
CA ARG A 466 17.26 22.51 25.21
C ARG A 466 16.10 21.52 25.01
N LYS A 467 14.93 21.77 25.63
CA LYS A 467 13.83 20.82 25.67
C LYS A 467 13.23 20.63 24.27
N GLY A 468 13.38 19.43 23.73
CA GLY A 468 12.79 19.01 22.45
C GLY A 468 13.71 19.16 21.23
N TRP A 469 14.90 19.77 21.38
CA TRP A 469 15.89 19.84 20.31
C TRP A 469 16.54 18.47 20.05
N LEU A 470 16.76 18.18 18.76
CA LEU A 470 17.44 16.99 18.27
C LEU A 470 18.52 17.39 17.25
N ALA A 471 19.66 16.71 17.30
CA ALA A 471 20.71 16.90 16.31
C ALA A 471 20.26 16.40 14.91
N PRO A 472 20.74 17.00 13.80
CA PRO A 472 20.40 16.55 12.45
C PRO A 472 20.64 15.05 12.19
N ASN A 473 21.73 14.48 12.73
CA ASN A 473 22.04 13.04 12.64
C ASN A 473 21.28 12.15 13.62
N HIS A 474 20.32 12.66 14.39
CA HIS A 474 19.63 11.88 15.43
C HIS A 474 18.91 10.65 14.84
N ILE A 475 18.21 10.80 13.72
CA ILE A 475 17.49 9.70 13.08
C ILE A 475 18.46 8.68 12.47
N ASN A 476 19.53 9.14 11.80
CA ASN A 476 20.60 8.25 11.30
C ASN A 476 21.24 7.44 12.43
N LYS A 477 21.56 8.06 13.57
CA LYS A 477 22.10 7.36 14.76
C LYS A 477 21.13 6.32 15.33
N LEU A 478 19.83 6.64 15.37
CA LEU A 478 18.79 5.71 15.78
C LEU A 478 18.76 4.48 14.88
N LEU A 479 18.71 4.69 13.57
CA LEU A 479 18.68 3.63 12.56
C LEU A 479 19.95 2.78 12.60
N CYS A 480 21.11 3.41 12.69
CA CYS A 480 22.40 2.73 12.85
C CYS A 480 22.43 1.84 14.09
N CYS A 481 22.03 2.36 15.26
CA CYS A 481 21.96 1.55 16.48
C CYS A 481 21.01 0.36 16.31
N ASN A 482 19.81 0.59 15.75
CA ASN A 482 18.79 -0.45 15.55
C ASN A 482 19.30 -1.57 14.64
N PHE A 483 19.80 -1.23 13.44
CA PHE A 483 20.25 -2.25 12.48
C PHE A 483 21.57 -2.92 12.86
N GLN A 484 22.49 -2.23 13.55
CA GLN A 484 23.67 -2.88 14.13
C GLN A 484 23.29 -3.94 15.16
N VAL A 485 22.31 -3.63 16.02
CA VAL A 485 21.79 -4.59 17.00
C VAL A 485 21.08 -5.75 16.32
N MET A 486 20.18 -5.49 15.36
CA MET A 486 19.48 -6.55 14.64
C MET A 486 20.44 -7.46 13.86
N GLN A 487 21.50 -6.88 13.26
CA GLN A 487 22.54 -7.65 12.57
C GLN A 487 23.26 -8.61 13.54
N LEU A 488 23.56 -8.16 14.77
CA LEU A 488 24.15 -9.01 15.82
C LEU A 488 23.20 -10.11 16.30
N LEU A 489 21.90 -9.82 16.38
CA LEU A 489 20.87 -10.80 16.77
C LEU A 489 20.55 -11.82 15.65
N GLY A 490 21.07 -11.59 14.45
CA GLY A 490 21.03 -12.52 13.32
C GLY A 490 19.96 -12.21 12.29
N GLU A 491 20.12 -12.85 11.13
CA GLU A 491 19.32 -12.60 9.93
C GLU A 491 17.81 -12.81 10.13
N GLY A 492 17.42 -13.78 10.95
CA GLY A 492 16.01 -14.03 11.25
C GLY A 492 15.32 -12.86 11.97
N VAL A 493 16.06 -12.02 12.70
CA VAL A 493 15.50 -10.80 13.32
C VAL A 493 15.35 -9.72 12.26
N VAL A 494 16.39 -9.49 11.46
CA VAL A 494 16.39 -8.50 10.37
C VAL A 494 15.27 -8.76 9.37
N ARG A 495 15.16 -9.99 8.83
CA ARG A 495 14.18 -10.36 7.80
C ARG A 495 12.73 -10.11 8.26
N ARG A 496 12.40 -10.49 9.51
CA ARG A 496 11.06 -10.27 10.07
C ARG A 496 10.73 -8.80 10.26
N PHE A 497 11.71 -7.99 10.67
CA PHE A 497 11.53 -6.55 10.80
C PHE A 497 11.29 -5.89 9.43
N VAL A 498 12.13 -6.16 8.43
CA VAL A 498 12.02 -5.52 7.11
C VAL A 498 10.82 -5.99 6.29
N GLN A 499 10.19 -7.12 6.65
CA GLN A 499 8.97 -7.64 6.03
C GLN A 499 7.69 -7.33 6.83
N ASP A 500 7.77 -6.44 7.83
CA ASP A 500 6.65 -6.02 8.67
C ASP A 500 5.94 -7.17 9.41
N THR A 501 6.71 -8.15 9.86
CA THR A 501 6.22 -9.30 10.65
C THR A 501 6.83 -9.25 12.04
N CYS A 502 6.65 -8.11 12.71
CA CYS A 502 7.15 -7.87 14.06
C CYS A 502 6.56 -8.89 15.05
N GLN A 503 7.44 -9.76 15.56
CA GLN A 503 7.11 -10.77 16.56
C GLN A 503 7.61 -10.33 17.94
N TRP A 504 6.91 -10.76 18.98
CA TRP A 504 7.23 -10.43 20.37
C TRP A 504 8.72 -10.67 20.71
N GLY A 505 9.24 -11.88 20.51
CA GLY A 505 10.62 -12.23 20.88
C GLY A 505 11.68 -11.33 20.22
N PRO A 506 11.80 -11.33 18.89
CA PRO A 506 12.75 -10.47 18.16
C PRO A 506 12.64 -8.98 18.53
N LEU A 507 11.42 -8.47 18.72
CA LEU A 507 11.18 -7.09 19.14
C LEU A 507 11.78 -6.80 20.52
N SER A 508 11.46 -7.63 21.52
CA SER A 508 11.91 -7.45 22.90
C SER A 508 13.43 -7.55 23.02
N LEU A 509 14.03 -8.53 22.34
CA LEU A 509 15.49 -8.70 22.26
C LEU A 509 16.17 -7.47 21.64
N THR A 510 15.63 -6.97 20.53
CA THR A 510 16.17 -5.76 19.86
C THR A 510 16.08 -4.54 20.76
N MET A 511 14.92 -4.29 21.37
CA MET A 511 14.72 -3.14 22.27
C MET A 511 15.64 -3.19 23.49
N ALA A 512 15.79 -4.35 24.13
CA ALA A 512 16.67 -4.53 25.27
C ALA A 512 18.15 -4.32 24.89
N ALA A 513 18.58 -4.91 23.78
CA ALA A 513 19.95 -4.76 23.30
C ALA A 513 20.27 -3.31 22.87
N MET A 514 19.31 -2.58 22.28
CA MET A 514 19.48 -1.15 22.00
C MET A 514 19.62 -0.30 23.26
N LEU A 515 18.84 -0.59 24.31
CA LEU A 515 18.93 0.10 25.60
C LEU A 515 20.30 -0.11 26.26
N LEU A 516 20.83 -1.34 26.21
CA LEU A 516 22.15 -1.66 26.73
C LEU A 516 23.28 -1.02 25.92
N ARG A 517 23.15 -1.02 24.58
CA ARG A 517 24.18 -0.48 23.68
C ARG A 517 24.26 1.04 23.69
N ASN A 518 23.12 1.73 23.76
CA ASN A 518 23.09 3.20 23.72
C ASN A 518 21.95 3.79 24.56
N PRO A 519 22.09 3.80 25.90
CA PRO A 519 21.02 4.25 26.80
C PRO A 519 20.67 5.72 26.59
N LEU A 520 21.65 6.58 26.33
CA LEU A 520 21.42 8.01 26.09
C LEU A 520 20.55 8.25 24.85
N LEU A 521 20.79 7.50 23.77
CA LEU A 521 19.99 7.59 22.55
C LEU A 521 18.53 7.16 22.81
N ILE A 522 18.32 6.07 23.54
CA ILE A 522 16.97 5.60 23.89
C ILE A 522 16.25 6.59 24.80
N MET A 523 16.93 7.22 25.76
CA MET A 523 16.33 8.29 26.56
C MET A 523 15.90 9.48 25.72
N ARG A 524 16.65 9.84 24.67
CA ARG A 524 16.24 10.88 23.71
C ARG A 524 15.01 10.47 22.90
N VAL A 525 14.94 9.21 22.44
CA VAL A 525 13.76 8.68 21.75
C VAL A 525 12.54 8.71 22.66
N VAL A 526 12.67 8.28 23.91
CA VAL A 526 11.60 8.34 24.92
C VAL A 526 11.10 9.78 25.11
N ALA A 527 12.01 10.75 25.18
CA ALA A 527 11.65 12.17 25.27
C ALA A 527 10.97 12.71 23.99
N GLN A 528 11.42 12.28 22.80
CA GLN A 528 10.85 12.67 21.49
C GLN A 528 9.42 12.12 21.29
N VAL A 529 9.24 10.84 21.62
CA VAL A 529 7.97 10.11 21.51
C VAL A 529 6.97 10.65 22.54
N GLY A 530 7.40 10.78 23.79
CA GLY A 530 6.64 11.33 24.91
C GLY A 530 5.85 10.27 25.69
N PRO A 531 5.51 10.56 26.96
CA PRO A 531 5.00 9.58 27.91
C PRO A 531 3.62 9.00 27.54
N ARG A 532 2.71 9.85 27.02
CA ARG A 532 1.37 9.42 26.59
C ARG A 532 1.44 8.32 25.53
N MET A 533 2.36 8.48 24.58
CA MET A 533 2.53 7.57 23.47
C MET A 533 3.16 6.25 23.92
N LEU A 534 4.14 6.31 24.80
CA LEU A 534 4.76 5.11 25.38
C LEU A 534 3.75 4.29 26.19
N PHE A 535 2.87 4.95 26.95
CA PHE A 535 1.80 4.27 27.68
C PHE A 535 0.83 3.54 26.74
N GLN A 536 0.40 4.20 25.65
CA GLN A 536 -0.45 3.58 24.63
C GLN A 536 0.25 2.38 23.95
N TRP A 537 1.52 2.56 23.59
CA TRP A 537 2.34 1.52 22.98
C TRP A 537 2.52 0.31 23.90
N PHE A 538 2.67 0.51 25.21
CA PHE A 538 2.76 -0.59 26.17
C PHE A 538 1.50 -1.47 26.14
N GLY A 539 0.31 -0.89 25.96
CA GLY A 539 -0.92 -1.66 25.76
C GLY A 539 -0.87 -2.53 24.50
N HIS A 540 -0.31 -2.02 23.40
CA HIS A 540 -0.11 -2.80 22.17
C HIS A 540 0.90 -3.93 22.37
N TYR A 541 2.01 -3.65 23.06
CA TYR A 541 3.04 -4.64 23.38
C TYR A 541 2.53 -5.74 24.32
N ALA A 542 1.74 -5.41 25.35
CA ALA A 542 1.08 -6.38 26.21
C ALA A 542 0.11 -7.27 25.42
N THR A 543 -0.66 -6.66 24.49
CA THR A 543 -1.56 -7.42 23.61
C THR A 543 -0.79 -8.32 22.65
N LEU A 544 0.35 -7.86 22.11
CA LEU A 544 1.24 -8.68 21.28
C LEU A 544 1.75 -9.90 22.05
N THR A 545 2.15 -9.70 23.32
CA THR A 545 2.59 -10.77 24.22
C THR A 545 1.47 -11.79 24.42
N LEU A 546 0.26 -11.33 24.72
CA LEU A 546 -0.91 -12.19 24.88
C LEU A 546 -1.24 -12.96 23.59
N TYR A 547 -1.21 -12.30 22.44
CA TYR A 547 -1.50 -12.93 21.14
C TYR A 547 -0.45 -13.98 20.80
N ALA A 548 0.84 -13.69 21.02
CA ALA A 548 1.91 -14.65 20.81
C ALA A 548 1.78 -15.89 21.72
N PHE A 549 1.29 -15.72 22.94
CA PHE A 549 0.98 -16.83 23.84
C PHE A 549 -0.25 -17.61 23.38
N MET A 550 -1.36 -16.92 23.10
CA MET A 550 -2.62 -17.54 22.66
C MET A 550 -2.48 -18.26 21.31
N ALA A 551 -1.63 -17.79 20.40
CA ALA A 551 -1.37 -18.48 19.13
C ALA A 551 -0.73 -19.87 19.34
N ARG A 552 0.04 -20.06 20.42
CA ARG A 552 0.62 -21.37 20.79
C ARG A 552 -0.39 -22.29 21.45
N VAL A 553 -1.31 -21.73 22.25
CA VAL A 553 -2.34 -22.49 22.99
C VAL A 553 -3.57 -22.80 22.11
N GLY A 554 -3.91 -21.92 21.17
CA GLY A 554 -5.09 -22.02 20.31
C GLY A 554 -5.28 -23.37 19.58
N PRO A 555 -4.23 -23.98 19.00
CA PRO A 555 -4.32 -25.32 18.42
C PRO A 555 -4.78 -26.41 19.39
N LEU A 556 -4.44 -26.30 20.68
CA LEU A 556 -4.90 -27.24 21.72
C LEU A 556 -6.40 -27.05 21.99
N LEU A 557 -6.89 -25.81 22.03
CA LEU A 557 -8.32 -25.51 22.20
C LEU A 557 -9.18 -26.08 21.07
N ARG A 558 -8.63 -26.17 19.85
CA ARG A 558 -9.33 -26.77 18.70
C ARG A 558 -9.51 -28.28 18.80
N ARG A 559 -8.74 -28.98 19.62
CA ARG A 559 -8.90 -30.42 19.84
C ARG A 559 -10.17 -30.76 20.63
N LEU A 560 -10.80 -29.77 21.26
CA LEU A 560 -12.03 -29.95 22.01
C LEU A 560 -13.24 -29.99 21.06
N PRO A 561 -14.09 -31.04 21.08
CA PRO A 561 -15.12 -31.28 20.05
C PRO A 561 -16.08 -30.12 19.80
N ARG A 562 -16.58 -29.46 20.86
CA ARG A 562 -17.52 -28.34 20.76
C ARG A 562 -16.86 -27.01 20.37
N LEU A 563 -15.60 -26.82 20.74
CA LEU A 563 -14.86 -25.58 20.53
C LEU A 563 -14.18 -25.58 19.16
N GLY A 564 -13.70 -26.72 18.68
CA GLY A 564 -13.00 -26.88 17.41
C GLY A 564 -13.80 -26.48 16.18
N GLN A 565 -15.12 -26.67 16.21
CA GLN A 565 -16.04 -26.29 15.14
C GLN A 565 -16.60 -24.86 15.27
N SER A 566 -16.26 -24.14 16.33
CA SER A 566 -16.76 -22.78 16.53
C SER A 566 -16.17 -21.81 15.50
N TRP A 567 -17.05 -21.15 14.75
CA TRP A 567 -16.67 -20.05 13.85
C TRP A 567 -15.84 -18.99 14.58
N TRP A 568 -16.23 -18.65 15.82
CA TRP A 568 -15.53 -17.66 16.64
C TRP A 568 -14.12 -18.09 17.00
N LEU A 569 -13.93 -19.35 17.40
CA LEU A 569 -12.60 -19.84 17.76
C LEU A 569 -11.67 -19.85 16.54
N ALA A 570 -12.19 -20.24 15.37
CA ALA A 570 -11.45 -20.17 14.11
C ALA A 570 -10.94 -18.74 13.83
N ARG A 571 -11.84 -17.75 13.91
CA ARG A 571 -11.47 -16.33 13.68
C ARG A 571 -10.53 -15.78 14.76
N MET A 572 -10.68 -16.20 16.02
CA MET A 572 -9.77 -15.79 17.09
C MET A 572 -8.37 -16.39 16.94
N GLN A 573 -8.27 -17.64 16.51
CA GLN A 573 -6.97 -18.26 16.24
C GLN A 573 -6.25 -17.57 15.07
N GLU A 574 -6.97 -17.21 14.01
CA GLU A 574 -6.43 -16.37 12.94
C GLU A 574 -5.97 -15.03 13.49
N ALA A 575 -6.80 -14.34 14.30
CA ALA A 575 -6.43 -13.09 14.93
C ALA A 575 -5.15 -13.19 15.76
N TRP A 576 -4.97 -14.24 16.56
CA TRP A 576 -3.76 -14.45 17.35
C TRP A 576 -2.55 -14.72 16.48
N THR A 577 -2.68 -15.56 15.46
CA THR A 577 -1.56 -15.95 14.58
C THR A 577 -1.06 -14.75 13.76
N TYR A 578 -1.96 -14.10 13.03
CA TYR A 578 -1.63 -12.95 12.18
C TYR A 578 -1.31 -11.71 13.01
N GLY A 579 -2.09 -11.45 14.07
CA GLY A 579 -1.86 -10.32 14.95
C GLY A 579 -0.54 -10.40 15.72
N ALA A 580 0.02 -11.61 15.91
CA ALA A 580 1.36 -11.80 16.48
C ALA A 580 2.49 -11.85 15.43
N GLY A 581 2.18 -11.71 14.13
CA GLY A 581 3.15 -11.82 13.05
C GLY A 581 3.72 -13.24 12.86
N LEU A 582 2.99 -14.28 13.28
CA LEU A 582 3.39 -15.69 13.19
C LEU A 582 2.98 -16.36 11.87
N ASP A 583 2.37 -15.59 10.98
CA ASP A 583 2.03 -15.96 9.61
C ASP A 583 3.23 -15.88 8.64
N TRP A 584 4.34 -15.27 9.08
CA TRP A 584 5.60 -15.30 8.34
C TRP A 584 6.13 -16.73 8.21
N LYS A 585 6.22 -17.19 6.96
CA LYS A 585 6.96 -18.40 6.58
C LYS A 585 8.16 -17.91 5.77
N GLY A 586 9.33 -17.91 6.39
CA GLY A 586 10.57 -17.58 5.68
C GLY A 586 10.78 -18.48 4.47
N PRO A 587 11.69 -18.13 3.54
CA PRO A 587 12.07 -19.05 2.49
C PRO A 587 12.45 -20.38 3.13
N LYS A 588 11.85 -21.47 2.64
CA LYS A 588 12.30 -22.82 2.99
C LYS A 588 13.78 -22.83 2.64
N GLN A 589 14.66 -23.06 3.62
CA GLN A 589 16.08 -23.27 3.31
C GLN A 589 16.10 -24.42 2.31
N GLY A 590 16.44 -24.12 1.06
CA GLY A 590 16.82 -25.14 0.10
C GLY A 590 17.97 -25.93 0.73
N GLY A 591 18.01 -27.24 0.47
CA GLY A 591 19.15 -28.08 0.86
C GLY A 591 20.46 -27.39 0.50
N ALA A 592 21.49 -27.64 1.29
CA ALA A 592 22.76 -26.90 1.38
C ALA A 592 23.63 -26.86 0.10
N GLU A 593 23.09 -27.09 -1.10
CA GLU A 593 23.86 -27.26 -2.33
C GLU A 593 23.86 -26.07 -3.31
N ASP A 594 23.14 -24.97 -3.04
CA ASP A 594 23.09 -23.84 -3.99
C ASP A 594 23.19 -22.45 -3.30
N GLN A 595 24.15 -22.27 -2.39
CA GLN A 595 24.54 -20.93 -1.92
C GLN A 595 25.65 -20.34 -2.81
N PRO A 596 25.39 -19.33 -3.65
CA PRO A 596 26.47 -18.55 -4.24
C PRO A 596 27.25 -17.82 -3.14
N GLN A 597 28.57 -17.78 -3.30
CA GLN A 597 29.57 -17.29 -2.34
C GLN A 597 29.12 -16.06 -1.52
N ARG A 598 29.07 -16.23 -0.19
CA ARG A 598 28.95 -15.14 0.78
C ARG A 598 30.10 -14.16 0.57
N TYR A 599 29.77 -12.90 0.29
CA TYR A 599 30.76 -11.82 0.23
C TYR A 599 31.41 -11.63 1.62
N PRO A 600 32.73 -11.45 1.71
CA PRO A 600 33.39 -11.15 2.98
C PRO A 600 32.97 -9.75 3.47
N PRO A 601 32.93 -9.52 4.80
CA PRO A 601 32.68 -8.19 5.35
C PRO A 601 33.75 -7.21 4.83
N ALA A 602 33.31 -6.05 4.34
CA ALA A 602 34.19 -5.01 3.86
C ALA A 602 35.17 -4.60 4.97
N ALA A 603 36.47 -4.76 4.70
CA ALA A 603 37.53 -4.26 5.56
C ALA A 603 37.44 -2.73 5.62
N LEU A 604 37.21 -2.20 6.82
CA LEU A 604 37.48 -0.79 7.14
C LEU A 604 38.96 -0.55 6.85
N GLN A 605 39.26 0.24 5.80
CA GLN A 605 40.60 0.76 5.59
C GLN A 605 40.94 1.67 6.78
N SER A 606 41.78 1.17 7.68
CA SER A 606 42.49 1.99 8.65
C SER A 606 43.45 2.88 7.88
N GLY A 607 43.14 4.18 7.82
CA GLY A 607 44.08 5.18 7.31
C GLY A 607 45.27 5.29 8.27
N SER A 608 46.45 4.92 7.78
CA SER A 608 47.74 5.27 8.37
C SER A 608 48.29 6.51 7.65
N THR A 609 48.25 7.64 8.36
CA THR A 609 49.23 8.75 8.50
C THR A 609 48.49 10.05 8.72
#